data_AF-A0A069F6N7-F1
#
_entry.id   AF-A0A069F6N7-F1
#
_cell.length_a   1.000
_cell.length_b   1.000
_cell.length_c   1.000
_cell.angle_alpha   90.00
_cell.angle_beta   90.00
_cell.angle_gamma   90.00
#
_symmetry.space_group_name_H-M   'P 1'
#
loop_
_entity.id
_entity.type
_entity.pdbx_description
1 polymer ?
#
loop_
_entity_poly.entity_id
_entity_poly.type
_entity_poly.pdbx_seq_one_letter_code
_entity_poly.pdbx_strand_id
1 'polypeptide(L)'
;MTYEPLTPEHDLKVGDRISLKVDSAGESRDGFITEFEDAGFWIRFDDDIENEDFIDYRDSLLVALVSRPIDVVATHPELKPYEQLVTELQYRVYQGFTLEGIERTADGIDVHISLIEDGQTYTQTLRSSFDGDTEHVRYI
;
A
#
# COMPACT_ATOMS: atom_id res chain seq x y z
N MET A 1 4.47 15.84 -9.37
CA MET A 1 4.21 14.53 -10.01
C MET A 1 4.29 14.72 -11.52
N THR A 2 4.94 13.82 -12.24
CA THR A 2 5.13 13.90 -13.70
C THR A 2 4.59 12.63 -14.33
N TYR A 3 3.75 12.78 -15.36
CA TYR A 3 3.20 11.66 -16.11
C TYR A 3 4.05 11.32 -17.32
N GLU A 4 4.21 10.03 -17.59
CA GLU A 4 4.89 9.50 -18.77
C GLU A 4 4.12 8.31 -19.36
N PRO A 5 4.34 7.95 -20.63
CA PRO A 5 3.73 6.77 -21.22
C PRO A 5 4.02 5.51 -20.38
N LEU A 6 2.97 4.76 -20.07
CA LEU A 6 3.10 3.48 -19.40
C LEU A 6 3.69 2.46 -20.36
N THR A 7 4.77 1.80 -19.92
CA THR A 7 5.51 0.81 -20.71
C THR A 7 6.01 -0.33 -19.80
N PRO A 8 6.30 -1.52 -20.34
CA PRO A 8 6.86 -2.63 -19.56
C PRO A 8 8.24 -2.33 -18.96
N GLU A 9 8.98 -1.34 -19.47
CA GLU A 9 10.33 -1.00 -19.02
C GLU A 9 10.37 -0.14 -17.74
N HIS A 10 9.22 0.26 -17.21
CA HIS A 10 9.13 0.99 -15.95
C HIS A 10 9.64 0.18 -14.75
N ASP A 11 10.41 0.80 -13.84
CA ASP A 11 10.79 0.20 -12.54
C ASP A 11 9.63 0.31 -11.53
N LEU A 12 8.43 -0.08 -11.92
CA LEU A 12 7.29 -0.19 -11.00
C LEU A 12 7.33 -1.52 -10.24
N LYS A 13 6.83 -1.52 -9.02
CA LYS A 13 6.87 -2.67 -8.10
C LYS A 13 5.53 -2.89 -7.41
N VAL A 14 5.30 -4.11 -6.94
CA VAL A 14 4.11 -4.41 -6.13
C VAL A 14 4.13 -3.49 -4.91
N GLY A 15 2.98 -2.88 -4.63
CA GLY A 15 2.80 -1.86 -3.60
C GLY A 15 3.04 -0.43 -4.08
N ASP A 16 3.76 -0.19 -5.19
CA ASP A 16 3.93 1.18 -5.69
C ASP A 16 2.57 1.82 -5.89
N ARG A 17 2.38 3.01 -5.29
CA ARG A 17 1.21 3.84 -5.54
C ARG A 17 1.46 4.63 -6.80
N ILE A 18 0.55 4.51 -7.75
CA ILE A 18 0.63 5.17 -9.04
C ILE A 18 -0.64 5.94 -9.34
N SER A 19 -0.51 6.94 -10.20
CA SER A 19 -1.61 7.66 -10.79
C SER A 19 -1.69 7.33 -12.27
N LEU A 20 -2.85 6.91 -12.74
CA LEU A 20 -3.10 6.52 -14.13
C LEU A 20 -4.09 7.48 -14.78
N LYS A 21 -3.87 7.81 -16.06
CA LYS A 21 -4.85 8.53 -16.89
C LYS A 21 -4.69 8.20 -18.37
N VAL A 22 -5.78 8.34 -19.13
CA VAL A 22 -5.84 7.99 -20.56
C VAL A 22 -5.06 8.93 -21.47
N ASP A 23 -5.00 10.22 -21.12
CA ASP A 23 -4.21 11.24 -21.83
C ASP A 23 -3.87 12.42 -20.92
N SER A 24 -3.24 13.47 -21.46
CA SER A 24 -2.85 14.64 -20.65
C SER A 24 -4.03 15.39 -20.01
N ALA A 25 -5.22 15.36 -20.63
CA ALA A 25 -6.43 16.06 -20.23
C ALA A 25 -7.45 15.18 -19.49
N GLY A 26 -7.29 13.86 -19.54
CA GLY A 26 -8.16 12.89 -18.85
C GLY A 26 -8.06 12.99 -17.32
N GLU A 27 -9.12 12.52 -16.65
CA GLU A 27 -9.13 12.36 -15.20
C GLU A 27 -8.13 11.29 -14.79
N SER A 28 -7.44 11.56 -13.68
CA SER A 28 -6.51 10.62 -13.07
C SER A 28 -7.20 9.79 -12.01
N ARG A 29 -6.80 8.52 -11.91
CA ARG A 29 -7.17 7.63 -10.81
C ARG A 29 -5.91 7.13 -10.14
N ASP A 30 -5.91 7.19 -8.82
CA ASP A 30 -4.79 6.77 -7.99
C ASP A 30 -5.08 5.40 -7.39
N GLY A 31 -4.05 4.59 -7.24
CA GLY A 31 -4.15 3.23 -6.71
C GLY A 31 -2.79 2.62 -6.46
N PHE A 32 -2.76 1.36 -6.04
CA PHE A 32 -1.51 0.62 -5.85
C PHE A 32 -1.51 -0.70 -6.60
N ILE A 33 -0.32 -1.06 -7.08
CA ILE A 33 -0.12 -2.30 -7.84
C ILE A 33 -0.15 -3.49 -6.88
N THR A 34 -0.98 -4.49 -7.16
CA THR A 34 -1.08 -5.71 -6.33
C THR A 34 -0.26 -6.86 -6.89
N GLU A 35 -0.16 -6.97 -8.22
CA GLU A 35 0.53 -8.07 -8.89
C GLU A 35 0.97 -7.69 -10.30
N PHE A 36 2.06 -8.29 -10.80
CA PHE A 36 2.51 -8.13 -12.19
C PHE A 36 2.27 -9.39 -13.01
N GLU A 37 1.95 -9.18 -14.28
CA GLU A 37 1.93 -10.21 -15.32
C GLU A 37 2.74 -9.76 -16.54
N ASP A 38 3.03 -10.68 -17.48
CA ASP A 38 3.84 -10.37 -18.67
C ASP A 38 3.27 -9.21 -19.51
N ALA A 39 1.94 -9.06 -19.54
CA ALA A 39 1.25 -8.07 -20.36
C ALA A 39 0.86 -6.78 -19.62
N GLY A 40 1.07 -6.71 -18.30
CA GLY A 40 0.51 -5.63 -17.49
C GLY A 40 0.61 -5.87 -15.99
N PHE A 41 -0.30 -5.27 -15.24
CA PHE A 41 -0.38 -5.46 -13.80
C PHE A 41 -1.81 -5.29 -13.28
N TRP A 42 -2.07 -5.90 -12.13
CA TRP A 42 -3.30 -5.70 -11.37
C TRP A 42 -3.14 -4.50 -10.43
N ILE A 43 -4.16 -3.67 -10.37
CA ILE A 43 -4.21 -2.48 -9.52
C ILE A 43 -5.52 -2.45 -8.73
N ARG A 44 -5.46 -1.96 -7.49
CA ARG A 44 -6.65 -1.50 -6.75
C ARG A 44 -6.64 0.01 -6.72
N PHE A 45 -7.70 0.62 -7.21
CA PHE A 45 -7.87 2.06 -7.14
C PHE A 45 -8.42 2.48 -5.78
N ASP A 46 -8.04 3.67 -5.32
CA ASP A 46 -8.47 4.18 -4.01
C ASP A 46 -10.00 4.40 -3.96
N ASP A 47 -10.62 4.72 -5.11
CA ASP A 47 -12.07 4.88 -5.27
C ASP A 47 -12.84 3.55 -5.39
N ASP A 48 -12.14 2.42 -5.57
CA ASP A 48 -12.72 1.08 -5.68
C ASP A 48 -11.79 -0.01 -5.08
N ILE A 49 -11.51 0.12 -3.79
CA ILE A 49 -10.51 -0.70 -3.08
C ILE A 49 -10.87 -2.19 -2.99
N GLU A 50 -12.13 -2.55 -3.20
CA GLU A 50 -12.64 -3.91 -3.06
C GLU A 50 -12.46 -4.73 -4.35
N ASN A 51 -12.16 -4.07 -5.48
CA ASN A 51 -11.99 -4.71 -6.77
C ASN A 51 -10.58 -4.49 -7.33
N GLU A 52 -10.16 -5.41 -8.18
CA GLU A 52 -8.90 -5.32 -8.92
C GLU A 52 -9.20 -5.11 -10.40
N ASP A 53 -8.52 -4.14 -10.98
CA ASP A 53 -8.53 -3.87 -12.42
C ASP A 53 -7.19 -4.33 -13.02
N PHE A 54 -7.25 -4.95 -14.19
CA PHE A 54 -6.05 -5.26 -14.96
C PHE A 54 -5.71 -4.11 -15.90
N ILE A 55 -4.47 -3.65 -15.86
CA ILE A 55 -3.94 -2.60 -16.72
C ILE A 55 -2.98 -3.22 -17.74
N ASP A 56 -3.36 -3.20 -19.01
CA ASP A 56 -2.55 -3.73 -20.10
C ASP A 56 -1.60 -2.65 -20.63
N TYR A 57 -0.33 -2.98 -20.85
CA TYR A 57 0.64 -2.03 -21.43
C TYR A 57 0.23 -1.51 -22.81
N ARG A 58 -0.68 -2.21 -23.52
CA ARG A 58 -1.20 -1.79 -24.83
C ARG A 58 -2.27 -0.71 -24.75
N ASP A 59 -2.84 -0.46 -23.58
CA ASP A 59 -3.91 0.52 -23.38
C ASP A 59 -3.44 1.98 -23.55
N SER A 60 -2.13 2.18 -23.75
CA SER A 60 -1.53 3.49 -24.09
C SER A 60 -1.79 4.56 -23.02
N LEU A 61 -1.86 4.14 -21.76
CA LEU A 61 -2.08 5.03 -20.61
C LEU A 61 -0.83 5.86 -20.29
N LEU A 62 -1.05 6.94 -19.55
CA LEU A 62 0.00 7.67 -18.85
C LEU A 62 0.03 7.25 -17.38
N VAL A 63 1.23 7.07 -16.84
CA VAL A 63 1.47 6.70 -15.45
C VAL A 63 2.37 7.75 -14.78
N ALA A 64 2.15 7.96 -13.49
CA ALA A 64 3.08 8.65 -12.62
C ALA A 64 3.24 7.90 -11.29
N LEU A 65 4.47 7.73 -10.82
CA LEU A 65 4.71 7.22 -9.47
C LEU A 65 4.28 8.28 -8.44
N VAL A 66 3.36 7.91 -7.55
CA VAL A 66 2.88 8.74 -6.44
C VAL A 66 3.80 8.56 -5.26
N SER A 67 3.98 7.31 -4.83
CA SER A 67 4.88 6.94 -3.75
C SER A 67 5.30 5.48 -3.86
N ARG A 68 6.45 5.17 -3.27
CA ARG A 68 6.91 3.81 -3.06
C ARG A 68 6.78 3.50 -1.58
N PRO A 69 5.87 2.62 -1.15
CA PRO A 69 5.75 2.28 0.24
C PRO A 69 6.99 1.55 0.73
N ILE A 70 7.22 1.62 2.04
CA ILE A 70 8.28 0.86 2.68
C ILE A 70 7.97 -0.64 2.66
N ASP A 71 9.01 -1.46 2.65
CA ASP A 71 8.92 -2.84 3.10
C ASP A 71 8.91 -2.81 4.64
N VAL A 72 7.81 -3.26 5.24
CA VAL A 72 7.58 -3.19 6.69
C VAL A 72 8.61 -4.02 7.44
N VAL A 73 8.95 -5.23 6.97
CA VAL A 73 9.91 -6.10 7.66
C VAL A 73 11.34 -5.61 7.49
N ALA A 74 11.68 -5.10 6.31
CA ALA A 74 13.01 -4.55 6.07
C ALA A 74 13.25 -3.26 6.89
N THR A 75 12.20 -2.45 7.06
CA THR A 75 12.27 -1.16 7.78
C THR A 75 12.13 -1.33 9.29
N HIS A 76 11.26 -2.25 9.73
CA HIS A 76 10.95 -2.54 11.13
C HIS A 76 11.13 -4.04 11.43
N PRO A 77 12.37 -4.54 11.44
CA PRO A 77 12.66 -5.96 11.64
C PRO A 77 12.18 -6.50 12.99
N GLU A 78 11.97 -5.64 13.99
CA GLU A 78 11.36 -5.98 15.28
C GLU A 78 9.91 -6.48 15.17
N LEU A 79 9.21 -6.16 14.07
CA LEU A 79 7.86 -6.64 13.80
C LEU A 79 7.83 -8.07 13.21
N LYS A 80 8.98 -8.59 12.77
CA LYS A 80 9.08 -9.92 12.15
C LYS A 80 8.40 -11.07 12.92
N PRO A 81 8.40 -11.13 14.27
CA PRO A 81 7.68 -12.18 15.00
C PRO A 81 6.15 -12.10 14.92
N TYR A 82 5.59 -10.99 14.43
CA TYR A 82 4.17 -10.69 14.36
C TYR A 82 3.72 -10.77 12.89
N GLU A 83 3.68 -11.98 12.33
CA GLU A 83 3.50 -12.22 10.89
C GLU A 83 2.15 -11.69 10.34
N GLN A 84 1.07 -11.85 11.09
CA GLN A 84 -0.25 -11.32 10.69
C GLN A 84 -0.25 -9.79 10.74
N LEU A 85 0.35 -9.20 11.78
CA LEU A 85 0.46 -7.75 11.88
C LEU A 85 1.29 -7.17 10.74
N VAL A 86 2.42 -7.79 10.43
CA VAL A 86 3.28 -7.41 9.30
C VAL A 86 2.49 -7.46 7.99
N THR A 87 1.71 -8.51 7.77
CA THR A 87 0.90 -8.65 6.56
C THR A 87 -0.13 -7.52 6.44
N GLU A 88 -0.86 -7.26 7.52
CA GLU A 88 -1.86 -6.17 7.54
C GLU A 88 -1.20 -4.80 7.38
N LEU A 89 -0.08 -4.53 8.08
CA LEU A 89 0.66 -3.27 7.94
C LEU A 89 1.22 -3.09 6.53
N GLN A 90 1.73 -4.15 5.92
CA GLN A 90 2.24 -4.10 4.55
C GLN A 90 1.12 -3.70 3.58
N TYR A 91 -0.09 -4.23 3.78
CA TYR A 91 -1.25 -3.82 3.01
C TYR A 91 -1.66 -2.36 3.29
N ARG A 92 -1.62 -1.90 4.54
CA ARG A 92 -1.93 -0.51 4.89
C ARG A 92 -0.93 0.48 4.28
N VAL A 93 0.36 0.18 4.25
CA VAL A 93 1.33 1.08 3.60
C VAL A 93 1.11 1.15 2.09
N TYR A 94 0.62 0.08 1.44
CA TYR A 94 0.22 0.13 0.02
C TYR A 94 -0.97 1.08 -0.20
N GLN A 95 -1.88 1.16 0.77
CA GLN A 95 -2.97 2.14 0.79
C GLN A 95 -2.51 3.56 1.14
N GLY A 96 -1.20 3.79 1.31
CA GLY A 96 -0.64 5.11 1.58
C GLY A 96 -0.49 5.46 3.06
N PHE A 97 -0.78 4.53 3.98
CA PHE A 97 -0.52 4.76 5.39
C PHE A 97 1.00 4.82 5.67
N THR A 98 1.37 5.67 6.61
CA THR A 98 2.72 5.78 7.18
C THR A 98 2.74 5.19 8.58
N LEU A 99 3.81 4.50 8.96
CA LEU A 99 4.03 4.04 10.33
C LEU A 99 4.61 5.21 11.15
N GLU A 100 3.88 5.63 12.17
CA GLU A 100 4.22 6.76 13.05
C GLU A 100 5.01 6.32 14.28
N GLY A 101 4.70 5.14 14.81
CA GLY A 101 5.30 4.66 16.04
C GLY A 101 5.00 3.19 16.33
N ILE A 102 5.91 2.54 17.04
CA ILE A 102 5.81 1.14 17.46
C ILE A 102 6.03 1.10 18.97
N GLU A 103 5.05 0.57 19.70
CA GLU A 103 5.05 0.52 21.16
C GLU A 103 4.85 -0.90 21.66
N ARG A 104 5.76 -1.38 22.51
CA ARG A 104 5.58 -2.67 23.19
C ARG A 104 4.61 -2.51 24.35
N THR A 105 3.63 -3.40 24.42
CA THR A 105 2.68 -3.46 25.53
C THR A 105 2.93 -4.69 26.38
N ALA A 106 2.24 -4.81 27.52
CA ALA A 106 2.35 -5.99 28.37
C ALA A 106 1.93 -7.28 27.65
N ASP A 107 0.99 -7.16 26.70
CA ASP A 107 0.31 -8.27 26.05
C ASP A 107 0.67 -8.40 24.56
N GLY A 108 1.60 -7.58 24.05
CA GLY A 108 2.01 -7.61 22.64
C GLY A 108 2.65 -6.31 22.16
N ILE A 109 2.19 -5.82 21.01
CA ILE A 109 2.75 -4.64 20.33
C ILE A 109 1.65 -3.81 19.67
N ASP A 110 1.79 -2.50 19.75
CA ASP A 110 0.93 -1.53 19.10
C ASP A 110 1.73 -0.81 18.02
N VAL A 111 1.12 -0.63 16.85
CA VAL A 111 1.68 0.12 15.74
C VAL A 111 0.70 1.21 15.36
N HIS A 112 1.14 2.45 15.51
CA HIS A 112 0.38 3.64 15.15
C HIS A 112 0.68 3.97 13.69
N ILE A 113 -0.38 4.15 12.91
CA ILE A 113 -0.29 4.51 11.50
C ILE A 113 -1.11 5.76 11.21
N SER A 114 -0.72 6.52 10.20
CA SER A 114 -1.46 7.69 9.73
C SER A 114 -1.61 7.70 8.21
N LEU A 115 -2.70 8.28 7.72
CA LEU A 115 -2.93 8.58 6.30
C LEU A 115 -3.28 10.06 6.20
N ILE A 116 -2.65 10.77 5.25
CA ILE A 116 -3.04 12.13 4.91
C ILE A 116 -3.80 12.09 3.59
N GLU A 117 -5.08 12.43 3.65
CA GLU A 117 -5.99 12.42 2.50
C GLU A 117 -6.84 13.70 2.55
N ASP A 118 -6.91 14.43 1.43
CA ASP A 118 -7.60 15.72 1.32
C ASP A 118 -7.25 16.77 2.40
N GLY A 119 -6.00 16.75 2.85
CA GLY A 119 -5.51 17.64 3.91
C GLY A 119 -6.00 17.29 5.32
N GLN A 120 -6.69 16.16 5.48
CA GLN A 120 -7.06 15.59 6.76
C GLN A 120 -6.09 14.48 7.15
N THR A 121 -5.84 14.32 8.44
CA THR A 121 -5.01 13.24 8.98
C THR A 121 -5.91 12.21 9.66
N TYR A 122 -5.89 10.99 9.13
CA TYR A 122 -6.56 9.84 9.70
C TYR A 122 -5.53 9.01 10.45
N THR A 123 -5.75 8.74 11.74
CA THR A 123 -4.86 7.91 12.55
C THR A 123 -5.56 6.62 12.95
N GLN A 124 -4.79 5.54 12.96
CA GLN A 124 -5.26 4.22 13.40
C GLN A 124 -4.16 3.55 14.23
N THR A 125 -4.55 2.63 15.09
CA THR A 125 -3.61 1.79 15.83
C THR A 125 -3.96 0.33 15.60
N LEU A 126 -2.98 -0.45 15.16
CA LEU A 126 -3.08 -1.90 15.09
C LEU A 126 -2.37 -2.48 16.31
N ARG A 127 -3.09 -3.30 17.06
CA ARG A 127 -2.53 -4.09 18.14
C ARG A 127 -2.39 -5.53 17.70
N SER A 128 -1.19 -6.08 17.89
CA SER A 128 -0.97 -7.52 17.85
C SER A 128 -0.76 -8.06 19.25
N SER A 129 -1.37 -9.20 19.55
CA SER A 129 -1.25 -9.93 20.82
C SER A 129 -1.32 -11.43 20.55
N PHE A 130 -0.71 -12.24 21.43
CA PHE A 130 -0.73 -13.69 21.33
C PHE A 130 -1.67 -14.33 22.36
N ASP A 131 -2.49 -15.27 21.91
CA ASP A 131 -3.18 -16.24 22.77
C ASP A 131 -2.59 -17.63 22.52
N GLY A 132 -1.70 -18.05 23.41
CA GLY A 132 -0.83 -19.21 23.17
C GLY A 132 0.09 -18.99 21.97
N ASP A 133 0.00 -19.87 20.97
CA ASP A 133 0.76 -19.78 19.71
C ASP A 133 -0.01 -19.02 18.61
N THR A 134 -1.20 -18.49 18.90
CA THR A 134 -2.03 -17.79 17.91
C THR A 134 -1.85 -16.29 18.02
N GLU A 135 -1.40 -15.66 16.95
CA GLU A 135 -1.39 -14.19 16.84
C GLU A 135 -2.80 -13.67 16.52
N HIS A 136 -3.19 -12.59 17.18
CA HIS A 136 -4.41 -11.84 16.92
C HIS A 136 -4.08 -10.38 16.64
N VAL A 137 -4.58 -9.87 15.51
CA VAL A 137 -4.44 -8.46 15.09
C VAL A 137 -5.80 -7.77 15.16
N ARG A 138 -5.84 -6.57 15.74
CA ARG A 138 -7.07 -5.77 15.82
C ARG A 138 -6.79 -4.27 15.74
N TYR A 139 -7.77 -3.55 15.21
CA TYR A 139 -7.86 -2.09 15.31
C TYR A 139 -8.36 -1.70 16.70
N ILE A 140 -7.74 -0.67 17.30
CA ILE A 140 -8.12 -0.13 18.61
C ILE A 140 -8.41 1.36 18.58
#